data_AF-A0ABD2I1W6-F1
#
_entry.id   AF-A0ABD2I1W6-F1
#
_cell.length_a   1.000
_cell.length_b   1.000
_cell.length_c   1.000
_cell.angle_alpha   90.00
_cell.angle_beta   90.00
_cell.angle_gamma   90.00
#
_symmetry.space_group_name_H-M   'P 1'
#
loop_
_entity.id
_entity.type
_entity.pdbx_description
1 polymer ?
#
loop_
_entity_poly.entity_id
_entity_poly.type
_entity_poly.pdbx_seq_one_letter_code
_entity_poly.pdbx_strand_id
1 'polypeptide(L)'
;MASINNGHAAVGAANGIQQKKLLQQQQAHGTNMAQLPVNANDYALAAVRDDAELKLLAEYAVDYAHSIGLVGRSGDDKYKHSNDVSVAPPIALLPSPFPRELYEQATDAQQSLNELYFRIACDHDFLMEAYKDVIKGDPFHAKLIELAKVIQKEGIRQPLMVGLQRADYLSHWNEAAQKMELKQVEVNPGQIGGPGAATAVSKCHRKMLDKVEIMHGKKLPIMAKAVVPENRPGPGIARTLYQAWKMFGDPNAIILYVNQPDLFPVCHFEQLQFVMFQVEKLAKQDGNHVLVRRASFIELRKRLSLDEAGDYSLYFDGTKRVALVHMAYGYLPEHYPEKDFDLRVMMERSTAILSPNLRLQLAGTKKIQQILSKPGTLEHFFPNDPQQVAKIRNTFTELWGLEENDDITKAVIVDAMKNCHDYVMKSQMDGGHGIYFDEEIPKMLATLSLEERGAFILMKKINPVVAKNFMVRPFEKPHQEEVNSEMGIYGSLIGDQSTGKVLVNSVNGHLVRSKAASQNHGGVCSGGGVIDSVLLFPSSEFR
;
A
#
# COMPACT_ATOMS: atom_id res chain seq x y z
N MET A 1 71.03 -11.84 -7.50
CA MET A 1 70.39 -12.81 -8.41
C MET A 1 69.31 -12.02 -9.15
N ALA A 2 69.33 -11.72 -10.46
CA ALA A 2 70.02 -12.34 -11.61
C ALA A 2 69.68 -13.83 -11.79
N SER A 3 69.31 -14.37 -12.97
CA SER A 3 69.02 -13.81 -14.33
C SER A 3 68.45 -14.95 -15.23
N ILE A 4 68.13 -14.89 -16.54
CA ILE A 4 68.36 -13.93 -17.65
C ILE A 4 67.40 -14.21 -18.85
N ASN A 5 67.01 -13.18 -19.66
CA ASN A 5 66.54 -13.27 -21.09
C ASN A 5 65.29 -14.13 -21.46
N ASN A 6 64.76 -14.17 -22.70
CA ASN A 6 64.47 -13.17 -23.78
C ASN A 6 63.43 -13.80 -24.75
N GLY A 7 62.66 -13.00 -25.53
CA GLY A 7 61.55 -13.56 -26.32
C GLY A 7 60.98 -12.75 -27.50
N HIS A 8 61.83 -12.17 -28.36
CA HIS A 8 61.51 -11.62 -29.70
C HIS A 8 60.45 -10.50 -29.85
N ALA A 9 60.51 -9.81 -31.00
CA ALA A 9 59.65 -8.71 -31.41
C ALA A 9 59.10 -8.95 -32.84
N ALA A 10 58.37 -7.96 -33.37
CA ALA A 10 57.92 -7.81 -34.77
C ALA A 10 56.59 -8.45 -35.22
N VAL A 11 55.47 -7.91 -34.73
CA VAL A 11 54.20 -7.82 -35.51
C VAL A 11 53.62 -6.39 -35.41
N GLY A 12 54.43 -5.37 -35.75
CA GLY A 12 54.08 -3.95 -35.61
C GLY A 12 53.86 -3.25 -36.95
N ALA A 13 52.68 -3.41 -37.57
CA ALA A 13 52.30 -2.64 -38.77
C ALA A 13 50.77 -2.53 -39.00
N ALA A 14 50.03 -3.64 -38.89
CA ALA A 14 48.65 -3.72 -39.38
C ALA A 14 47.62 -2.90 -38.56
N ASN A 15 47.70 -2.96 -37.22
CA ASN A 15 46.61 -2.52 -36.34
C ASN A 15 46.33 -1.00 -36.37
N GLY A 16 47.35 -0.19 -36.69
CA GLY A 16 47.25 1.28 -36.66
C GLY A 16 46.30 1.87 -37.72
N ILE A 17 46.06 1.15 -38.82
CA ILE A 17 45.18 1.63 -39.92
C ILE A 17 43.70 1.36 -39.58
N GLN A 18 43.38 0.22 -38.95
CA GLN A 18 42.03 -0.05 -38.46
C GLN A 18 41.62 0.90 -37.32
N GLN A 19 42.50 1.15 -36.34
CA GLN A 19 42.21 2.08 -35.25
C GLN A 19 41.89 3.51 -35.74
N LYS A 20 42.63 4.01 -36.74
CA LYS A 20 42.33 5.34 -37.33
C LYS A 20 41.00 5.37 -38.10
N LYS A 21 40.60 4.28 -38.77
CA LYS A 21 39.28 4.21 -39.43
C LYS A 21 38.12 4.16 -38.43
N LEU A 22 38.24 3.41 -37.32
CA LEU A 22 37.22 3.43 -36.27
C LEU A 22 37.07 4.83 -35.62
N LEU A 23 38.18 5.49 -35.30
CA LEU A 23 38.14 6.85 -34.73
C LEU A 23 37.51 7.87 -35.69
N GLN A 24 37.77 7.78 -37.00
CA GLN A 24 37.13 8.65 -37.99
C GLN A 24 35.65 8.33 -38.22
N GLN A 25 35.22 7.07 -38.11
CA GLN A 25 33.79 6.73 -38.15
C GLN A 25 33.05 7.19 -36.90
N GLN A 26 33.67 7.12 -35.71
CA GLN A 26 33.10 7.68 -34.47
C GLN A 26 32.96 9.22 -34.51
N GLN A 27 33.82 9.93 -35.26
CA GLN A 27 33.67 11.37 -35.49
C GLN A 27 32.70 11.74 -36.62
N ALA A 28 32.27 10.77 -37.44
CA ALA A 28 31.35 10.98 -38.57
C ALA A 28 29.86 10.78 -38.22
N HIS A 29 29.53 10.48 -36.95
CA HIS A 29 28.16 10.45 -36.42
C HIS A 29 27.94 11.54 -35.38
N GLY A 30 28.40 12.75 -35.71
CA GLY A 30 27.95 14.00 -35.10
C GLY A 30 26.50 14.33 -35.49
N THR A 31 25.57 13.39 -35.28
CA THR A 31 24.14 13.66 -35.35
C THR A 31 23.85 14.72 -34.30
N ASN A 32 23.39 15.90 -34.74
CA ASN A 32 23.04 16.98 -33.82
C ASN A 32 21.71 16.63 -33.12
N MET A 33 21.77 15.69 -32.17
CA MET A 33 20.71 15.44 -31.21
C MET A 33 20.59 16.67 -30.32
N ALA A 34 19.83 17.65 -30.79
CA ALA A 34 19.23 18.65 -29.93
C ALA A 34 18.63 17.90 -28.74
N GLN A 35 19.12 18.19 -27.53
CA GLN A 35 18.81 17.41 -26.32
C GLN A 35 17.30 17.27 -26.21
N LEU A 36 16.80 16.04 -26.39
CA LEU A 36 15.37 15.76 -26.32
C LEU A 36 14.87 16.30 -24.98
N PRO A 37 13.83 17.17 -24.97
CA PRO A 37 13.41 17.83 -23.74
C PRO A 37 13.05 16.76 -22.72
N VAL A 38 13.72 16.82 -21.57
CA VAL A 38 13.53 15.89 -20.45
C VAL A 38 12.05 15.88 -20.11
N ASN A 39 11.44 14.70 -20.22
CA ASN A 39 10.04 14.43 -19.88
C ASN A 39 9.92 14.17 -18.36
N ALA A 40 8.73 13.83 -17.89
CA ALA A 40 8.53 13.41 -16.51
C ALA A 40 9.17 12.03 -16.24
N ASN A 41 9.07 11.07 -17.16
CA ASN A 41 9.55 9.69 -17.01
C ASN A 41 11.07 9.60 -16.71
N ASP A 42 11.89 10.42 -17.37
CA ASP A 42 13.36 10.40 -17.35
C ASP A 42 13.96 11.44 -16.37
N TYR A 43 13.15 12.22 -15.65
CA TYR A 43 13.62 13.39 -14.90
C TYR A 43 14.69 13.07 -13.85
N ALA A 44 14.60 11.90 -13.19
CA ALA A 44 15.55 11.49 -12.17
C ALA A 44 16.94 11.22 -12.75
N LEU A 45 17.04 10.73 -13.99
CA LEU A 45 18.34 10.55 -14.66
C LEU A 45 18.98 11.89 -15.02
N ALA A 46 18.16 12.89 -15.38
CA ALA A 46 18.64 14.25 -15.58
C ALA A 46 19.09 14.93 -14.26
N ALA A 47 18.74 14.37 -13.09
CA ALA A 47 19.10 14.87 -11.77
C ALA A 47 20.40 14.27 -11.20
N VAL A 48 20.93 13.18 -11.79
CA VAL A 48 22.10 12.45 -11.28
C VAL A 48 23.09 12.24 -12.43
N ARG A 49 24.20 12.96 -12.42
CA ARG A 49 25.10 13.09 -13.59
C ARG A 49 25.98 11.87 -13.87
N ASP A 50 26.38 11.14 -12.83
CA ASP A 50 27.30 10.00 -12.90
C ASP A 50 27.23 9.11 -11.64
N ASP A 51 27.92 7.96 -11.66
CA ASP A 51 27.96 6.98 -10.56
C ASP A 51 28.54 7.53 -9.25
N ALA A 52 29.43 8.54 -9.31
CA ALA A 52 30.01 9.14 -8.11
C ALA A 52 29.02 10.13 -7.46
N GLU A 53 28.30 10.90 -8.27
CA GLU A 53 27.16 11.70 -7.83
C GLU A 53 26.03 10.81 -7.27
N LEU A 54 25.70 9.69 -7.94
CA LEU A 54 24.73 8.70 -7.46
C LEU A 54 25.11 8.17 -6.07
N LYS A 55 26.37 7.74 -5.88
CA LYS A 55 26.85 7.24 -4.59
C LYS A 55 26.75 8.30 -3.50
N LEU A 56 27.21 9.52 -3.76
CA LEU A 56 27.20 10.63 -2.80
C LEU A 56 25.76 11.02 -2.42
N LEU A 57 24.83 11.04 -3.38
CA LEU A 57 23.42 11.30 -3.14
C LEU A 57 22.77 10.17 -2.32
N ALA A 58 23.09 8.91 -2.60
CA ALA A 58 22.56 7.77 -1.84
C ALA A 58 23.07 7.77 -0.38
N GLU A 59 24.36 8.03 -0.16
CA GLU A 59 24.93 8.18 1.19
C GLU A 59 24.23 9.34 1.94
N TYR A 60 24.05 10.49 1.28
CA TYR A 60 23.34 11.65 1.85
C TYR A 60 21.85 11.38 2.15
N ALA A 61 21.16 10.60 1.31
CA ALA A 61 19.77 10.19 1.53
C ALA A 61 19.65 9.27 2.76
N VAL A 62 20.57 8.32 2.93
CA VAL A 62 20.60 7.41 4.08
C VAL A 62 20.93 8.17 5.38
N ASP A 63 21.92 9.07 5.38
CA ASP A 63 22.23 9.92 6.54
C ASP A 63 21.02 10.77 6.94
N TYR A 64 20.38 11.42 5.97
CA TYR A 64 19.23 12.26 6.24
C TYR A 64 18.01 11.46 6.72
N ALA A 65 17.78 10.26 6.15
CA ALA A 65 16.73 9.33 6.59
C ALA A 65 16.86 8.98 8.08
N HIS A 66 18.07 8.63 8.55
CA HIS A 66 18.34 8.41 9.97
C HIS A 66 18.06 9.68 10.79
N SER A 67 18.52 10.85 10.33
CA SER A 67 18.34 12.13 11.06
C SER A 67 16.87 12.53 11.29
N ILE A 68 15.93 12.05 10.47
CA ILE A 68 14.49 12.33 10.58
C ILE A 68 13.66 11.16 11.12
N GLY A 69 14.30 10.04 11.48
CA GLY A 69 13.60 8.83 11.94
C GLY A 69 12.90 8.03 10.83
N LEU A 70 13.32 8.15 9.57
CA LEU A 70 12.95 7.23 8.49
C LEU A 70 13.83 5.99 8.60
N VAL A 71 13.52 5.12 9.57
CA VAL A 71 14.30 3.92 9.88
C VAL A 71 13.39 2.70 10.13
N GLY A 72 13.92 1.53 9.81
CA GLY A 72 13.41 0.22 10.21
C GLY A 72 14.43 -0.51 11.09
N ARG A 73 14.06 -1.63 11.70
CA ARG A 73 15.06 -2.57 12.25
C ARG A 73 15.83 -3.21 11.09
N SER A 74 17.05 -3.67 11.34
CA SER A 74 17.77 -4.51 10.38
C SER A 74 16.98 -5.79 10.06
N GLY A 75 17.11 -6.28 8.81
CA GLY A 75 16.57 -7.57 8.38
C GLY A 75 17.42 -8.78 8.79
N ASP A 76 18.63 -8.55 9.30
CA ASP A 76 19.54 -9.57 9.83
C ASP A 76 18.89 -10.37 10.96
N ASP A 77 18.90 -11.70 10.87
CA ASP A 77 18.32 -12.63 11.87
C ASP A 77 18.79 -12.37 13.30
N LYS A 78 20.02 -11.88 13.49
CA LYS A 78 20.59 -11.55 14.79
C LYS A 78 19.96 -10.28 15.41
N TYR A 79 19.46 -9.38 14.58
CA TYR A 79 19.07 -8.02 14.99
C TYR A 79 17.60 -7.67 14.74
N LYS A 80 16.87 -8.44 13.92
CA LYS A 80 15.47 -8.18 13.54
C LYS A 80 14.45 -8.08 14.68
N HIS A 81 14.82 -8.56 15.87
CA HIS A 81 14.02 -8.47 17.10
C HIS A 81 14.44 -7.32 18.04
N SER A 82 15.62 -6.73 17.82
CA SER A 82 16.18 -5.61 18.60
C SER A 82 15.85 -4.25 17.96
N ASN A 83 15.88 -3.19 18.77
CA ASN A 83 15.79 -1.80 18.32
C ASN A 83 17.18 -1.12 18.25
N ASP A 84 18.24 -1.78 18.72
CA ASP A 84 19.59 -1.24 18.85
C ASP A 84 20.31 -1.10 17.49
N VAL A 85 19.92 -1.92 16.51
CA VAL A 85 20.46 -1.91 15.14
C VAL A 85 19.34 -1.58 14.15
N SER A 86 19.29 -0.30 13.78
CA SER A 86 18.35 0.24 12.80
C SER A 86 19.06 0.53 11.47
N VAL A 87 18.29 0.56 10.39
CA VAL A 87 18.73 0.94 9.04
C VAL A 87 17.70 1.87 8.41
N ALA A 88 18.08 2.68 7.42
CA ALA A 88 17.10 3.28 6.53
C ALA A 88 16.31 2.16 5.82
N PRO A 89 14.99 2.26 5.63
CA PRO A 89 14.24 1.29 4.83
C PRO A 89 14.68 1.37 3.35
N PRO A 90 14.38 0.36 2.52
CA PRO A 90 14.48 0.48 1.07
C PRO A 90 13.69 1.72 0.58
N ILE A 91 14.37 2.65 -0.09
CA ILE A 91 13.78 3.89 -0.63
C ILE A 91 14.15 4.08 -2.11
N ALA A 92 13.30 4.82 -2.83
CA ALA A 92 13.78 5.53 -4.02
C ALA A 92 14.76 6.64 -3.59
N LEU A 93 15.68 7.05 -4.48
CA LEU A 93 16.59 8.16 -4.23
C LEU A 93 15.90 9.52 -4.39
N LEU A 94 14.99 9.60 -5.36
CA LEU A 94 14.25 10.78 -5.77
C LEU A 94 12.76 10.43 -5.84
N PRO A 95 11.84 11.38 -5.61
CA PRO A 95 10.41 11.09 -5.65
C PRO A 95 9.97 10.71 -7.06
N SER A 96 9.33 9.56 -7.22
CA SER A 96 8.91 9.12 -8.57
C SER A 96 7.89 10.08 -9.21
N PRO A 97 7.95 10.27 -10.54
CA PRO A 97 7.05 11.17 -11.25
C PRO A 97 5.65 10.56 -11.36
N PHE A 98 4.60 11.37 -11.19
CA PHE A 98 3.21 10.91 -11.39
C PHE A 98 2.34 12.01 -12.02
N PRO A 99 1.33 11.66 -12.85
CA PRO A 99 0.42 12.64 -13.43
C PRO A 99 -0.44 13.36 -12.37
N ARG A 100 -0.34 14.69 -12.32
CA ARG A 100 -1.01 15.53 -11.31
C ARG A 100 -2.52 15.36 -11.32
N GLU A 101 -3.12 15.34 -12.51
CA GLU A 101 -4.56 15.28 -12.71
C GLU A 101 -5.12 13.95 -12.16
N LEU A 102 -4.35 12.87 -12.24
CA LEU A 102 -4.69 11.56 -11.67
C LEU A 102 -4.48 11.52 -10.14
N TYR A 103 -3.48 12.21 -9.61
CA TYR A 103 -3.30 12.39 -8.16
C TYR A 103 -4.47 13.18 -7.55
N GLU A 104 -4.91 14.25 -8.23
CA GLU A 104 -6.04 15.08 -7.82
C GLU A 104 -7.34 14.28 -7.88
N GLN A 105 -7.58 13.50 -8.95
CA GLN A 105 -8.70 12.55 -9.05
C GLN A 105 -8.72 11.53 -7.90
N ALA A 106 -7.58 10.92 -7.58
CA ALA A 106 -7.48 9.93 -6.50
C ALA A 106 -7.76 10.53 -5.12
N THR A 107 -7.28 11.76 -4.90
CA THR A 107 -7.48 12.51 -3.65
C THR A 107 -8.95 12.88 -3.46
N ASP A 108 -9.60 13.36 -4.52
CA ASP A 108 -11.04 13.70 -4.54
C ASP A 108 -11.96 12.49 -4.35
N ALA A 109 -11.55 11.31 -4.85
CA ALA A 109 -12.29 10.05 -4.69
C ALA A 109 -12.25 9.50 -3.25
N GLN A 110 -11.24 9.83 -2.45
CA GLN A 110 -10.99 9.12 -1.19
C GLN A 110 -12.10 9.27 -0.15
N GLN A 111 -12.72 10.44 0.02
CA GLN A 111 -13.83 10.58 0.98
C GLN A 111 -15.05 9.74 0.57
N SER A 112 -15.32 9.62 -0.73
CA SER A 112 -16.40 8.80 -1.28
C SER A 112 -16.11 7.30 -1.09
N LEU A 113 -14.87 6.87 -1.27
CA LEU A 113 -14.44 5.50 -0.97
C LEU A 113 -14.48 5.18 0.53
N ASN A 114 -14.12 6.14 1.41
CA ASN A 114 -14.25 5.95 2.85
C ASN A 114 -15.71 5.64 3.22
N GLU A 115 -16.62 6.49 2.74
CA GLU A 115 -18.06 6.36 3.00
C GLU A 115 -18.65 5.09 2.37
N LEU A 116 -18.23 4.70 1.17
CA LEU A 116 -18.68 3.46 0.52
C LEU A 116 -18.39 2.23 1.39
N TYR A 117 -17.15 2.07 1.86
CA TYR A 117 -16.76 0.90 2.64
C TYR A 117 -17.40 0.89 4.04
N PHE A 118 -17.70 2.07 4.60
CA PHE A 118 -18.55 2.19 5.79
C PHE A 118 -20.00 1.75 5.52
N ARG A 119 -20.63 2.20 4.43
CA ARG A 119 -22.00 1.81 4.05
C ARG A 119 -22.10 0.31 3.77
N ILE A 120 -21.15 -0.28 3.03
CA ILE A 120 -21.03 -1.74 2.82
C ILE A 120 -20.94 -2.48 4.17
N ALA A 121 -20.08 -2.01 5.08
CA ALA A 121 -19.90 -2.66 6.36
C ALA A 121 -21.11 -2.53 7.31
N CYS A 122 -22.06 -1.63 7.04
CA CYS A 122 -23.35 -1.58 7.73
C CYS A 122 -24.36 -2.58 7.15
N ASP A 123 -24.31 -2.83 5.83
CA ASP A 123 -25.21 -3.74 5.12
C ASP A 123 -24.83 -5.22 5.34
N HIS A 124 -25.44 -5.83 6.37
CA HIS A 124 -25.20 -7.23 6.71
C HIS A 124 -25.62 -8.18 5.58
N ASP A 125 -26.78 -7.93 4.97
CA ASP A 125 -27.38 -8.87 4.03
C ASP A 125 -26.63 -8.87 2.69
N PHE A 126 -26.17 -7.69 2.22
CA PHE A 126 -25.23 -7.58 1.12
C PHE A 126 -23.93 -8.37 1.40
N LEU A 127 -23.35 -8.23 2.60
CA LEU A 127 -22.16 -9.00 2.99
C LEU A 127 -22.41 -10.51 3.06
N MET A 128 -23.60 -10.96 3.48
CA MET A 128 -23.89 -12.40 3.51
C MET A 128 -24.11 -12.98 2.11
N GLU A 129 -24.77 -12.25 1.21
CA GLU A 129 -25.00 -12.64 -0.18
C GLU A 129 -23.69 -12.62 -0.99
N ALA A 130 -22.86 -11.58 -0.84
CA ALA A 130 -21.58 -11.43 -1.52
C ALA A 130 -20.60 -12.59 -1.28
N TYR A 131 -20.71 -13.26 -0.13
CA TYR A 131 -19.83 -14.33 0.31
C TYR A 131 -20.38 -15.74 0.09
N LYS A 132 -21.62 -15.91 -0.38
CA LYS A 132 -22.31 -17.22 -0.46
C LYS A 132 -21.53 -18.30 -1.25
N ASP A 133 -20.74 -17.87 -2.24
CA ASP A 133 -19.90 -18.72 -3.08
C ASP A 133 -18.43 -18.71 -2.64
N VAL A 134 -17.93 -17.59 -2.09
CA VAL A 134 -16.57 -17.47 -1.53
C VAL A 134 -16.31 -18.54 -0.47
N ILE A 135 -17.26 -18.72 0.46
CA ILE A 135 -17.11 -19.62 1.61
C ILE A 135 -17.09 -21.11 1.24
N LYS A 136 -17.31 -21.46 -0.03
CA LYS A 136 -17.16 -22.83 -0.55
C LYS A 136 -15.71 -23.16 -0.89
N GLY A 137 -14.97 -22.17 -1.41
CA GLY A 137 -13.55 -22.30 -1.76
C GLY A 137 -12.56 -21.76 -0.72
N ASP A 138 -13.00 -20.89 0.19
CA ASP A 138 -12.14 -20.23 1.17
C ASP A 138 -12.55 -20.56 2.63
N PRO A 139 -11.86 -21.50 3.30
CA PRO A 139 -12.14 -21.86 4.70
C PRO A 139 -11.89 -20.73 5.71
N PHE A 140 -11.00 -19.78 5.39
CA PHE A 140 -10.71 -18.65 6.29
C PHE A 140 -11.87 -17.66 6.27
N HIS A 141 -12.33 -17.28 5.07
CA HIS A 141 -13.52 -16.44 4.92
C HIS A 141 -14.81 -17.14 5.34
N ALA A 142 -14.91 -18.47 5.17
CA ALA A 142 -15.99 -19.25 5.78
C ALA A 142 -16.03 -19.05 7.30
N LYS A 143 -14.89 -19.11 7.99
CA LYS A 143 -14.82 -18.85 9.44
C LYS A 143 -15.15 -17.40 9.79
N LEU A 144 -14.62 -16.42 9.05
CA LEU A 144 -14.95 -15.00 9.29
C LEU A 144 -16.47 -14.72 9.11
N ILE A 145 -17.13 -15.36 8.14
CA ILE A 145 -18.57 -15.24 7.91
C ILE A 145 -19.39 -15.98 8.99
N GLU A 146 -18.93 -17.13 9.49
CA GLU A 146 -19.51 -17.80 10.67
C GLU A 146 -19.52 -16.86 11.88
N LEU A 147 -18.36 -16.24 12.18
CA LEU A 147 -18.25 -15.29 13.30
C LEU A 147 -19.14 -14.06 13.10
N ALA A 148 -19.19 -13.49 11.90
CA ALA A 148 -20.05 -12.34 11.59
C ALA A 148 -21.54 -12.64 11.82
N LYS A 149 -21.99 -13.86 11.51
CA LYS A 149 -23.36 -14.33 11.79
C LYS A 149 -23.63 -14.51 13.28
N VAL A 150 -22.68 -15.07 14.04
CA VAL A 150 -22.79 -15.18 15.51
C VAL A 150 -22.89 -13.79 16.16
N ILE A 151 -22.01 -12.86 15.77
CA ILE A 151 -21.98 -11.50 16.31
C ILE A 151 -23.25 -10.70 15.94
N GLN A 152 -23.77 -10.85 14.72
CA GLN A 152 -25.07 -10.27 14.33
C GLN A 152 -26.24 -10.86 15.14
N LYS A 153 -26.19 -12.15 15.50
CA LYS A 153 -27.23 -12.82 16.28
C LYS A 153 -27.22 -12.44 17.76
N GLU A 154 -26.04 -12.16 18.35
CA GLU A 154 -25.93 -11.62 19.72
C GLU A 154 -26.38 -10.16 19.82
N GLY A 155 -26.25 -9.40 18.73
CA GLY A 155 -26.45 -7.96 18.70
C GLY A 155 -25.13 -7.19 18.84
N ILE A 156 -25.02 -6.07 18.10
CA ILE A 156 -23.82 -5.23 18.08
C ILE A 156 -23.78 -4.34 19.33
N ARG A 157 -22.78 -4.57 20.20
CA ARG A 157 -22.62 -3.84 21.47
C ARG A 157 -21.87 -2.52 21.33
N GLN A 158 -20.96 -2.42 20.36
CA GLN A 158 -20.31 -1.16 19.98
C GLN A 158 -20.68 -0.79 18.53
N PRO A 159 -21.55 0.21 18.30
CA PRO A 159 -21.91 0.63 16.96
C PRO A 159 -20.89 1.58 16.29
N LEU A 160 -19.94 2.17 17.04
CA LEU A 160 -18.90 3.00 16.45
C LEU A 160 -17.80 2.15 15.78
N MET A 161 -17.51 2.49 14.52
CA MET A 161 -16.43 1.92 13.71
C MET A 161 -15.40 2.99 13.39
N VAL A 162 -14.11 2.61 13.35
CA VAL A 162 -13.04 3.47 12.79
C VAL A 162 -12.40 2.79 11.58
N GLY A 163 -12.73 3.28 10.39
CA GLY A 163 -12.06 2.89 9.15
C GLY A 163 -10.78 3.68 8.97
N LEU A 164 -9.64 3.00 8.89
CA LEU A 164 -8.34 3.59 8.56
C LEU A 164 -7.88 2.98 7.25
N GLN A 165 -8.02 3.75 6.18
CA GLN A 165 -8.16 3.22 4.83
C GLN A 165 -7.01 3.68 3.93
N ARG A 166 -6.64 2.85 2.96
CA ARG A 166 -5.76 3.22 1.86
C ARG A 166 -6.36 2.72 0.55
N ALA A 167 -6.74 3.62 -0.36
CA ALA A 167 -7.09 3.24 -1.73
C ALA A 167 -5.83 3.30 -2.58
N ASP A 168 -5.45 2.19 -3.19
CA ASP A 168 -4.21 2.05 -3.94
C ASP A 168 -4.49 2.07 -5.44
N TYR A 169 -3.68 2.84 -6.18
CA TYR A 169 -3.90 3.13 -7.59
C TYR A 169 -2.62 3.00 -8.41
N LEU A 170 -2.78 2.72 -9.69
CA LEU A 170 -1.78 2.93 -10.73
C LEU A 170 -2.33 3.94 -11.76
N SER A 171 -1.42 4.68 -12.39
CA SER A 171 -1.69 5.23 -13.73
C SER A 171 -2.02 4.09 -14.69
N HIS A 172 -2.81 4.34 -15.73
CA HIS A 172 -3.05 3.41 -16.82
C HIS A 172 -2.93 4.11 -18.17
N TRP A 173 -2.08 3.61 -19.07
CA TRP A 173 -2.13 4.02 -20.47
C TRP A 173 -3.24 3.27 -21.22
N ASN A 174 -4.27 3.99 -21.64
CA ASN A 174 -5.37 3.48 -22.45
C ASN A 174 -5.03 3.70 -23.93
N GLU A 175 -4.47 2.67 -24.57
CA GLU A 175 -4.03 2.70 -25.97
C GLU A 175 -5.17 3.05 -26.94
N ALA A 176 -6.38 2.51 -26.72
CA ALA A 176 -7.53 2.75 -27.60
C ALA A 176 -8.03 4.22 -27.55
N ALA A 177 -7.78 4.92 -26.45
CA ALA A 177 -8.17 6.32 -26.25
C ALA A 177 -6.98 7.30 -26.25
N GLN A 178 -5.74 6.82 -26.47
CA GLN A 178 -4.48 7.59 -26.49
C GLN A 178 -4.35 8.58 -25.31
N LYS A 179 -4.64 8.11 -24.09
CA LYS A 179 -4.64 8.93 -22.87
C LYS A 179 -4.26 8.12 -21.63
N MET A 180 -3.86 8.82 -20.58
CA MET A 180 -3.74 8.24 -19.24
C MET A 180 -5.08 8.25 -18.49
N GLU A 181 -5.33 7.23 -17.68
CA GLU A 181 -6.44 7.11 -16.73
C GLU A 181 -5.92 6.72 -15.34
N LEU A 182 -6.66 7.04 -14.27
CA LEU A 182 -6.41 6.50 -12.93
C LEU A 182 -7.13 5.15 -12.79
N LYS A 183 -6.42 4.08 -12.39
CA LYS A 183 -7.02 2.77 -12.12
C LYS A 183 -6.68 2.28 -10.71
N GLN A 184 -7.72 1.90 -9.97
CA GLN A 184 -7.62 1.36 -8.63
C GLN A 184 -7.09 -0.07 -8.67
N VAL A 185 -6.01 -0.33 -7.94
CA VAL A 185 -5.46 -1.66 -7.68
C VAL A 185 -6.34 -2.39 -6.68
N GLU A 186 -6.64 -1.73 -5.55
CA GLU A 186 -7.45 -2.24 -4.43
C GLU A 186 -7.83 -1.11 -3.46
N VAL A 187 -8.70 -1.41 -2.49
CA VAL A 187 -8.87 -0.59 -1.28
C VAL A 187 -8.60 -1.47 -0.08
N ASN A 188 -7.70 -1.03 0.79
CA ASN A 188 -7.42 -1.60 2.08
C ASN A 188 -8.17 -0.78 3.16
N PRO A 189 -9.37 -1.16 3.63
CA PRO A 189 -10.15 -0.33 4.57
C PRO A 189 -9.70 -0.47 6.04
N GLY A 190 -8.67 -1.27 6.31
CA GLY A 190 -8.10 -1.50 7.63
C GLY A 190 -6.73 -2.15 7.52
N GLN A 191 -6.08 -2.40 8.66
CA GLN A 191 -4.79 -3.12 8.75
C GLN A 191 -3.67 -2.51 7.87
N ILE A 192 -3.73 -1.20 7.61
CA ILE A 192 -2.87 -0.47 6.67
C ILE A 192 -1.44 -0.21 7.19
N GLY A 193 -0.44 -0.64 6.42
CA GLY A 193 0.97 -0.27 6.63
C GLY A 193 1.38 1.06 5.95
N GLY A 194 2.43 1.68 6.48
CA GLY A 194 3.16 2.80 5.87
C GLY A 194 2.91 4.26 6.33
N PRO A 195 1.88 4.66 7.12
CA PRO A 195 1.63 6.07 7.43
C PRO A 195 2.77 6.83 8.14
N GLY A 196 3.59 6.15 8.93
CA GLY A 196 4.76 6.76 9.55
C GLY A 196 5.82 7.09 8.51
N ALA A 197 6.17 6.09 7.69
CA ALA A 197 7.20 6.19 6.68
C ALA A 197 6.83 7.20 5.58
N ALA A 198 5.58 7.21 5.13
CA ALA A 198 5.04 8.14 4.13
C ALA A 198 5.34 9.62 4.42
N THR A 199 5.18 10.04 5.68
CA THR A 199 5.47 11.42 6.10
C THR A 199 6.98 11.72 6.04
N ALA A 200 7.82 10.74 6.37
CA ALA A 200 9.26 10.91 6.47
C ALA A 200 10.00 10.75 5.12
N VAL A 201 9.61 9.80 4.26
CA VAL A 201 10.13 9.69 2.88
C VAL A 201 9.83 10.96 2.09
N SER A 202 8.64 11.55 2.28
CA SER A 202 8.30 12.84 1.66
C SER A 202 9.17 14.00 2.14
N LYS A 203 9.71 13.96 3.37
CA LYS A 203 10.72 14.92 3.85
C LYS A 203 12.09 14.62 3.23
N CYS A 204 12.47 13.35 3.17
CA CYS A 204 13.71 12.90 2.54
C CYS A 204 13.79 13.38 1.07
N HIS A 205 12.75 13.09 0.29
CA HIS A 205 12.68 13.49 -1.10
C HIS A 205 12.71 15.00 -1.33
N ARG A 206 12.01 15.82 -0.53
CA ARG A 206 12.20 17.29 -0.60
C ARG A 206 13.66 17.68 -0.37
N LYS A 207 14.32 17.08 0.63
CA LYS A 207 15.74 17.33 0.92
C LYS A 207 16.68 16.84 -0.18
N MET A 208 16.34 15.76 -0.88
CA MET A 208 17.10 15.26 -2.03
C MET A 208 16.96 16.17 -3.26
N LEU A 209 15.75 16.72 -3.51
CA LEU A 209 15.56 17.73 -4.54
C LEU A 209 16.37 19.02 -4.23
N ASP A 210 16.35 19.51 -2.98
CA ASP A 210 17.23 20.61 -2.54
C ASP A 210 18.71 20.30 -2.83
N LYS A 211 19.14 19.08 -2.49
CA LYS A 211 20.53 18.62 -2.56
C LYS A 211 21.05 18.59 -4.00
N VAL A 212 20.23 18.10 -4.94
CA VAL A 212 20.53 18.15 -6.39
C VAL A 212 20.65 19.60 -6.86
N GLU A 213 19.68 20.45 -6.54
CA GLU A 213 19.68 21.87 -6.95
C GLU A 213 20.92 22.62 -6.40
N ILE A 214 21.31 22.36 -5.15
CA ILE A 214 22.54 22.90 -4.53
C ILE A 214 23.80 22.37 -5.24
N MET A 215 23.88 21.07 -5.56
CA MET A 215 25.05 20.47 -6.21
C MET A 215 25.21 20.88 -7.68
N HIS A 216 24.11 21.19 -8.37
CA HIS A 216 24.11 21.64 -9.76
C HIS A 216 24.16 23.18 -9.88
N GLY A 217 23.95 23.91 -8.78
CA GLY A 217 23.88 25.38 -8.73
C GLY A 217 22.62 25.96 -9.39
N LYS A 218 21.61 25.13 -9.68
CA LYS A 218 20.38 25.49 -10.41
C LYS A 218 19.33 24.40 -10.28
N LYS A 219 18.05 24.77 -10.33
CA LYS A 219 16.93 23.83 -10.51
C LYS A 219 16.93 23.24 -11.94
N LEU A 220 16.50 21.98 -12.09
CA LEU A 220 16.24 21.40 -13.40
C LEU A 220 15.04 22.09 -14.09
N PRO A 221 15.12 22.47 -15.38
CA PRO A 221 14.04 23.18 -16.06
C PRO A 221 12.69 22.44 -16.06
N ILE A 222 12.69 21.11 -16.21
CA ILE A 222 11.47 20.30 -16.17
C ILE A 222 10.75 20.39 -14.80
N MET A 223 11.50 20.57 -13.72
CA MET A 223 10.95 20.74 -12.37
C MET A 223 10.33 22.14 -12.13
N ALA A 224 10.37 23.06 -13.09
CA ALA A 224 9.55 24.27 -13.05
C ALA A 224 8.06 23.96 -13.24
N LYS A 225 7.73 22.84 -13.89
CA LYS A 225 6.35 22.35 -14.06
C LYS A 225 5.88 21.46 -12.90
N ALA A 226 6.77 21.07 -11.99
CA ALA A 226 6.54 20.03 -11.00
C ALA A 226 6.08 20.57 -9.63
N VAL A 227 5.22 19.81 -8.95
CA VAL A 227 4.72 20.11 -7.59
C VAL A 227 5.03 18.94 -6.66
N VAL A 228 5.60 19.21 -5.48
CA VAL A 228 5.66 18.23 -4.38
C VAL A 228 4.46 18.47 -3.46
N PRO A 229 3.46 17.58 -3.42
CA PRO A 229 2.28 17.76 -2.56
C PRO A 229 2.65 17.74 -1.08
N GLU A 230 1.77 18.28 -0.22
CA GLU A 230 1.88 18.06 1.22
C GLU A 230 1.53 16.59 1.56
N ASN A 231 2.17 16.05 2.60
CA ASN A 231 1.93 14.68 3.05
C ASN A 231 2.05 14.58 4.58
N ARG A 232 0.96 14.27 5.29
CA ARG A 232 0.92 14.16 6.78
C ARG A 232 0.01 13.02 7.31
N PRO A 233 0.04 11.78 6.76
CA PRO A 233 -0.93 10.74 7.10
C PRO A 233 -0.85 10.29 8.56
N GLY A 234 0.35 10.15 9.14
CA GLY A 234 0.51 9.80 10.55
C GLY A 234 -0.24 10.74 11.51
N PRO A 235 0.00 12.06 11.48
CA PRO A 235 -0.77 13.04 12.26
C PRO A 235 -2.28 13.09 12.00
N GLY A 236 -2.74 12.70 10.80
CA GLY A 236 -4.17 12.64 10.46
C GLY A 236 -4.86 11.41 11.05
N ILE A 237 -4.28 10.24 10.83
CA ILE A 237 -4.75 8.96 11.38
C ILE A 237 -4.70 8.96 12.91
N ALA A 238 -3.63 9.47 13.52
CA ALA A 238 -3.52 9.62 14.97
C ALA A 238 -4.62 10.53 15.57
N ARG A 239 -5.02 11.57 14.84
CA ARG A 239 -6.14 12.43 15.25
C ARG A 239 -7.47 11.67 15.22
N THR A 240 -7.68 10.83 14.21
CA THR A 240 -8.87 9.98 14.10
C THR A 240 -8.95 8.97 15.26
N LEU A 241 -7.85 8.27 15.56
CA LEU A 241 -7.78 7.34 16.70
C LEU A 241 -8.05 8.05 18.03
N TYR A 242 -7.51 9.25 18.22
CA TYR A 242 -7.78 10.06 19.41
C TYR A 242 -9.23 10.57 19.48
N GLN A 243 -9.82 10.97 18.36
CA GLN A 243 -11.23 11.37 18.29
C GLN A 243 -12.16 10.20 18.64
N ALA A 244 -11.87 8.98 18.17
CA ALA A 244 -12.63 7.79 18.52
C ALA A 244 -12.54 7.45 20.02
N TRP A 245 -11.33 7.55 20.61
CA TRP A 245 -11.17 7.42 22.06
C TRP A 245 -11.99 8.47 22.84
N LYS A 246 -12.04 9.73 22.37
CA LYS A 246 -12.92 10.76 22.97
C LYS A 246 -14.41 10.47 22.80
N MET A 247 -14.81 9.80 21.71
CA MET A 247 -16.20 9.35 21.52
C MET A 247 -16.58 8.15 22.40
N PHE A 248 -15.61 7.33 22.82
CA PHE A 248 -15.82 6.27 23.82
C PHE A 248 -16.09 6.82 25.23
N GLY A 249 -15.50 7.97 25.57
CA GLY A 249 -15.91 8.78 26.73
C GLY A 249 -15.33 8.40 28.11
N ASP A 250 -14.61 7.29 28.24
CA ASP A 250 -13.90 6.92 29.48
C ASP A 250 -12.45 7.47 29.49
N PRO A 251 -12.12 8.45 30.36
CA PRO A 251 -10.79 9.05 30.41
C PRO A 251 -9.70 8.14 30.98
N ASN A 252 -10.05 6.98 31.55
CA ASN A 252 -9.10 5.99 32.09
C ASN A 252 -8.85 4.80 31.14
N ALA A 253 -9.66 4.69 30.08
CA ALA A 253 -9.59 3.58 29.15
C ALA A 253 -8.39 3.71 28.19
N ILE A 254 -7.88 2.57 27.73
CA ILE A 254 -6.67 2.47 26.91
C ILE A 254 -6.98 2.29 25.43
N ILE A 255 -6.00 2.61 24.58
CA ILE A 255 -6.01 2.17 23.17
C ILE A 255 -5.09 0.96 23.05
N LEU A 256 -5.61 -0.12 22.47
CA LEU A 256 -4.85 -1.33 22.17
C LEU A 256 -4.46 -1.36 20.68
N TYR A 257 -3.17 -1.45 20.40
CA TYR A 257 -2.59 -1.65 19.08
C TYR A 257 -2.16 -3.11 18.92
N VAL A 258 -2.92 -3.88 18.15
CA VAL A 258 -2.70 -5.32 17.96
C VAL A 258 -1.81 -5.53 16.74
N ASN A 259 -0.55 -5.91 16.96
CA ASN A 259 0.42 -6.12 15.88
C ASN A 259 1.39 -7.28 16.16
N GLN A 260 2.03 -7.77 15.09
CA GLN A 260 3.13 -8.73 15.15
C GLN A 260 4.42 -8.02 14.69
N PRO A 261 5.20 -7.42 15.61
CA PRO A 261 6.28 -6.48 15.26
C PRO A 261 7.46 -7.18 14.56
N ASP A 262 7.56 -8.49 14.74
CA ASP A 262 8.66 -9.34 14.28
C ASP A 262 8.40 -9.96 12.90
N LEU A 263 7.18 -9.83 12.38
CA LEU A 263 6.84 -10.25 11.01
C LEU A 263 7.45 -9.31 9.97
N PHE A 264 7.51 -8.01 10.27
CA PHE A 264 8.07 -6.98 9.37
C PHE A 264 9.02 -6.02 10.11
N PRO A 265 10.28 -6.45 10.39
CA PRO A 265 11.26 -5.67 11.18
C PRO A 265 11.53 -4.27 10.62
N VAL A 266 11.65 -4.15 9.29
CA VAL A 266 11.86 -2.87 8.59
C VAL A 266 10.64 -1.94 8.71
N CYS A 267 9.47 -2.49 8.99
CA CYS A 267 8.19 -1.79 9.13
C CYS A 267 7.81 -1.55 10.62
N HIS A 268 8.75 -1.76 11.57
CA HIS A 268 8.52 -1.63 13.03
C HIS A 268 8.29 -0.20 13.51
N PHE A 269 9.25 0.72 13.26
CA PHE A 269 9.20 2.07 13.87
C PHE A 269 8.12 2.96 13.25
N GLU A 270 7.78 2.77 11.98
CA GLU A 270 6.78 3.58 11.29
C GLU A 270 5.39 3.43 11.93
N GLN A 271 5.03 2.20 12.33
CA GLN A 271 3.82 1.89 13.09
C GLN A 271 3.76 2.61 14.45
N LEU A 272 4.88 2.61 15.19
CA LEU A 272 4.98 3.28 16.50
C LEU A 272 4.79 4.80 16.38
N GLN A 273 5.30 5.42 15.31
CA GLN A 273 5.34 6.88 15.16
C GLN A 273 3.95 7.54 15.16
N PHE A 274 2.96 6.90 14.54
CA PHE A 274 1.60 7.45 14.48
C PHE A 274 0.65 6.85 15.53
N VAL A 275 0.61 5.53 15.72
CA VAL A 275 -0.36 4.92 16.63
C VAL A 275 -0.05 5.19 18.10
N MET A 276 1.23 5.17 18.49
CA MET A 276 1.63 5.48 19.86
C MET A 276 2.02 6.95 19.98
N PHE A 277 3.14 7.36 19.37
CA PHE A 277 3.76 8.64 19.71
C PHE A 277 2.94 9.88 19.28
N GLN A 278 2.23 9.87 18.14
CA GLN A 278 1.34 10.99 17.81
C GLN A 278 0.05 10.98 18.62
N VAL A 279 -0.55 9.82 18.92
CA VAL A 279 -1.80 9.77 19.72
C VAL A 279 -1.56 10.25 21.15
N GLU A 280 -0.55 9.72 21.85
CA GLU A 280 -0.24 10.13 23.23
C GLU A 280 0.16 11.61 23.31
N LYS A 281 0.86 12.12 22.28
CA LYS A 281 1.18 13.54 22.14
C LYS A 281 -0.07 14.41 21.93
N LEU A 282 -0.95 14.04 21.00
CA LEU A 282 -2.18 14.80 20.72
C LEU A 282 -3.10 14.83 21.94
N ALA A 283 -3.25 13.69 22.63
CA ALA A 283 -3.98 13.61 23.89
C ALA A 283 -3.41 14.54 24.95
N LYS A 284 -2.08 14.49 25.17
CA LYS A 284 -1.41 15.33 26.18
C LYS A 284 -1.48 16.83 25.86
N GLN A 285 -1.48 17.20 24.58
CA GLN A 285 -1.69 18.59 24.14
C GLN A 285 -3.13 19.07 24.42
N ASP A 286 -4.10 18.16 24.43
CA ASP A 286 -5.52 18.39 24.71
C ASP A 286 -5.89 18.00 26.17
N GLY A 287 -4.91 18.07 27.09
CA GLY A 287 -5.07 17.83 28.53
C GLY A 287 -5.32 16.38 28.97
N ASN A 288 -5.38 15.43 28.04
CA ASN A 288 -5.77 14.04 28.27
C ASN A 288 -4.55 13.10 28.39
N HIS A 289 -4.73 12.00 29.12
CA HIS A 289 -3.68 11.01 29.40
C HIS A 289 -4.01 9.65 28.78
N VAL A 290 -4.23 9.63 27.46
CA VAL A 290 -4.44 8.39 26.70
C VAL A 290 -3.21 7.50 26.83
N LEU A 291 -3.44 6.25 27.22
CA LEU A 291 -2.40 5.23 27.28
C LEU A 291 -2.52 4.30 26.07
N VAL A 292 -1.50 4.23 25.23
CA VAL A 292 -1.47 3.27 24.12
C VAL A 292 -0.69 2.04 24.55
N ARG A 293 -1.19 0.85 24.24
CA ARG A 293 -0.53 -0.43 24.51
C ARG A 293 -0.43 -1.24 23.24
N ARG A 294 0.77 -1.73 22.93
CA ARG A 294 1.04 -2.65 21.82
C ARG A 294 1.10 -4.08 22.35
N ALA A 295 0.47 -5.02 21.66
CA ALA A 295 0.55 -6.45 21.98
C ALA A 295 0.26 -7.34 20.76
N SER A 296 0.82 -8.55 20.77
CA SER A 296 0.49 -9.65 19.86
C SER A 296 -0.76 -10.41 20.32
N PHE A 297 -1.41 -11.17 19.43
CA PHE A 297 -2.48 -12.10 19.85
C PHE A 297 -2.00 -13.06 20.96
N ILE A 298 -0.78 -13.58 20.85
CA ILE A 298 -0.19 -14.54 21.80
C ILE A 298 -0.13 -13.98 23.22
N GLU A 299 0.23 -12.70 23.38
CA GLU A 299 0.20 -12.00 24.67
C GLU A 299 -1.25 -11.77 25.14
N LEU A 300 -2.13 -11.34 24.24
CA LEU A 300 -3.50 -10.96 24.55
C LEU A 300 -4.37 -12.14 25.02
N ARG A 301 -4.09 -13.38 24.58
CA ARG A 301 -4.69 -14.63 25.10
C ARG A 301 -4.66 -14.76 26.63
N LYS A 302 -3.73 -14.08 27.32
CA LYS A 302 -3.56 -14.13 28.78
C LYS A 302 -3.87 -12.80 29.47
N ARG A 303 -4.23 -11.76 28.71
CA ARG A 303 -4.28 -10.36 29.17
C ARG A 303 -5.59 -9.66 28.84
N LEU A 304 -6.35 -10.15 27.85
CA LEU A 304 -7.73 -9.69 27.63
C LEU A 304 -8.72 -10.56 28.39
N SER A 305 -9.73 -9.90 28.96
CA SER A 305 -10.93 -10.49 29.51
C SER A 305 -12.15 -9.66 29.12
N LEU A 306 -13.32 -10.30 29.06
CA LEU A 306 -14.59 -9.68 28.68
C LEU A 306 -15.56 -9.77 29.85
N ASP A 307 -16.18 -8.65 30.22
CA ASP A 307 -17.19 -8.61 31.28
C ASP A 307 -18.55 -9.08 30.76
N GLU A 308 -18.68 -10.38 30.50
CA GLU A 308 -19.93 -11.00 30.04
C GLU A 308 -21.07 -11.00 31.07
N ALA A 309 -20.76 -10.68 32.34
CA ALA A 309 -21.75 -10.58 33.42
C ALA A 309 -22.27 -9.14 33.61
N GLY A 310 -21.49 -8.14 33.18
CA GLY A 310 -21.83 -6.71 33.21
C GLY A 310 -22.12 -6.14 31.82
N ASP A 311 -21.36 -5.13 31.41
CA ASP A 311 -21.63 -4.34 30.21
C ASP A 311 -20.86 -4.79 28.95
N TYR A 312 -20.24 -5.96 28.97
CA TYR A 312 -19.34 -6.46 27.91
C TYR A 312 -18.13 -5.54 27.64
N SER A 313 -17.65 -4.84 28.68
CA SER A 313 -16.35 -4.18 28.64
C SER A 313 -15.21 -5.16 28.39
N LEU A 314 -14.34 -4.80 27.44
CA LEU A 314 -13.05 -5.44 27.25
C LEU A 314 -12.04 -4.85 28.25
N TYR A 315 -11.37 -5.71 29.02
CA TYR A 315 -10.35 -5.31 29.99
C TYR A 315 -8.99 -5.91 29.63
N PHE A 316 -7.95 -5.08 29.73
CA PHE A 316 -6.54 -5.44 29.63
C PHE A 316 -5.93 -5.54 31.03
N ASP A 317 -5.16 -6.61 31.28
CA ASP A 317 -4.59 -6.97 32.59
C ASP A 317 -5.62 -6.91 33.73
N GLY A 318 -6.88 -7.29 33.44
CA GLY A 318 -8.02 -7.31 34.37
C GLY A 318 -8.41 -5.95 35.00
N THR A 319 -7.77 -4.85 34.61
CA THR A 319 -7.80 -3.58 35.36
C THR A 319 -7.88 -2.33 34.49
N LYS A 320 -7.67 -2.45 33.17
CA LYS A 320 -7.72 -1.34 32.22
C LYS A 320 -8.75 -1.58 31.13
N ARG A 321 -9.87 -0.87 31.20
CA ARG A 321 -10.90 -0.87 30.15
C ARG A 321 -10.27 -0.47 28.81
N VAL A 322 -10.63 -1.16 27.73
CA VAL A 322 -10.13 -0.86 26.38
C VAL A 322 -11.19 -0.04 25.64
N ALA A 323 -10.84 1.20 25.27
CA ALA A 323 -11.71 2.08 24.50
C ALA A 323 -11.71 1.74 23.01
N LEU A 324 -10.53 1.41 22.48
CA LEU A 324 -10.33 1.15 21.06
C LEU A 324 -9.31 0.03 20.85
N VAL A 325 -9.62 -0.89 19.95
CA VAL A 325 -8.74 -1.93 19.43
C VAL A 325 -8.43 -1.62 17.97
N HIS A 326 -7.19 -1.20 17.68
CA HIS A 326 -6.72 -1.09 16.31
C HIS A 326 -5.95 -2.35 15.93
N MET A 327 -6.42 -3.01 14.88
CA MET A 327 -5.85 -4.24 14.33
C MET A 327 -4.90 -3.88 13.18
N ALA A 328 -3.61 -4.18 13.35
CA ALA A 328 -2.59 -4.20 12.30
C ALA A 328 -2.07 -5.64 12.08
N TYR A 329 -2.94 -6.62 12.33
CA TYR A 329 -2.70 -8.05 12.22
C TYR A 329 -4.05 -8.77 12.01
N GLY A 330 -4.06 -10.08 11.75
CA GLY A 330 -5.31 -10.84 11.60
C GLY A 330 -6.02 -10.64 10.24
N TYR A 331 -5.27 -10.39 9.17
CA TYR A 331 -5.76 -10.32 7.78
C TYR A 331 -5.35 -11.53 6.90
N LEU A 332 -4.73 -12.57 7.49
CA LEU A 332 -4.34 -13.80 6.81
C LEU A 332 -4.69 -15.05 7.65
N PRO A 333 -4.88 -16.23 7.04
CA PRO A 333 -5.16 -17.47 7.76
C PRO A 333 -4.09 -17.84 8.78
N GLU A 334 -2.81 -17.72 8.44
CA GLU A 334 -1.66 -18.02 9.31
C GLU A 334 -1.56 -17.09 10.53
N HIS A 335 -2.28 -15.96 10.53
CA HIS A 335 -2.40 -15.09 11.69
C HIS A 335 -3.36 -15.64 12.76
N TYR A 336 -4.06 -16.75 12.49
CA TYR A 336 -5.06 -17.36 13.37
C TYR A 336 -4.82 -18.86 13.67
N PRO A 337 -3.73 -19.24 14.36
CA PRO A 337 -3.51 -20.61 14.82
C PRO A 337 -4.53 -21.02 15.91
N GLU A 338 -5.64 -21.59 15.47
CA GLU A 338 -6.81 -22.14 16.20
C GLU A 338 -7.45 -21.23 17.27
N LYS A 339 -6.72 -20.92 18.35
CA LYS A 339 -7.23 -20.23 19.56
C LYS A 339 -7.31 -18.70 19.44
N ASP A 340 -6.84 -18.13 18.34
CA ASP A 340 -6.90 -16.67 18.12
C ASP A 340 -8.24 -16.20 17.52
N PHE A 341 -9.07 -17.11 16.99
CA PHE A 341 -10.44 -16.75 16.64
C PHE A 341 -11.28 -16.41 17.88
N ASP A 342 -11.10 -17.12 18.99
CA ASP A 342 -11.77 -16.81 20.26
C ASP A 342 -11.42 -15.40 20.75
N LEU A 343 -10.16 -15.00 20.59
CA LEU A 343 -9.69 -13.65 20.90
C LEU A 343 -10.34 -12.60 19.98
N ARG A 344 -10.47 -12.89 18.68
CA ARG A 344 -11.18 -12.02 17.74
C ARG A 344 -12.66 -11.86 18.12
N VAL A 345 -13.33 -12.97 18.44
CA VAL A 345 -14.72 -13.01 18.91
C VAL A 345 -14.88 -12.21 20.20
N MET A 346 -13.97 -12.33 21.15
CA MET A 346 -13.96 -11.55 22.40
C MET A 346 -13.92 -10.03 22.14
N MET A 347 -13.08 -9.59 21.20
CA MET A 347 -12.95 -8.17 20.86
C MET A 347 -14.20 -7.64 20.12
N GLU A 348 -14.70 -8.36 19.11
CA GLU A 348 -15.89 -7.95 18.32
C GLU A 348 -17.20 -8.01 19.12
N ARG A 349 -17.29 -8.88 20.16
CA ARG A 349 -18.45 -8.96 21.07
C ARG A 349 -18.46 -7.86 22.14
N SER A 350 -17.35 -7.12 22.31
CA SER A 350 -17.18 -6.16 23.39
C SER A 350 -17.76 -4.77 23.09
N THR A 351 -17.71 -3.87 24.08
CA THR A 351 -17.99 -2.45 23.88
C THR A 351 -16.81 -1.65 23.30
N ALA A 352 -15.63 -2.25 23.08
CA ALA A 352 -14.48 -1.52 22.54
C ALA A 352 -14.68 -1.16 21.05
N ILE A 353 -14.24 0.03 20.65
CA ILE A 353 -14.29 0.49 19.24
C ILE A 353 -13.25 -0.27 18.43
N LEU A 354 -13.64 -0.92 17.33
CA LEU A 354 -12.71 -1.70 16.50
C LEU A 354 -12.29 -0.98 15.21
N SER A 355 -11.05 -1.21 14.80
CA SER A 355 -10.41 -0.56 13.65
C SER A 355 -9.44 -1.48 12.91
N PRO A 356 -9.84 -2.14 11.81
CA PRO A 356 -11.23 -2.38 11.39
C PRO A 356 -11.99 -3.29 12.36
N ASN A 357 -13.32 -3.29 12.26
CA ASN A 357 -14.15 -4.40 12.78
C ASN A 357 -14.35 -5.48 11.69
N LEU A 358 -14.99 -6.59 12.02
CA LEU A 358 -15.13 -7.75 11.14
C LEU A 358 -15.88 -7.42 9.85
N ARG A 359 -16.89 -6.55 9.92
CA ARG A 359 -17.66 -6.15 8.73
C ARG A 359 -16.83 -5.27 7.80
N LEU A 360 -16.02 -4.36 8.33
CA LEU A 360 -15.13 -3.53 7.52
C LEU A 360 -13.98 -4.34 6.91
N GLN A 361 -13.48 -5.36 7.61
CA GLN A 361 -12.51 -6.30 7.05
C GLN A 361 -13.11 -7.09 5.89
N LEU A 362 -14.32 -7.66 6.06
CA LEU A 362 -15.02 -8.38 4.99
C LEU A 362 -15.31 -7.46 3.78
N ALA A 363 -15.74 -6.22 4.04
CA ALA A 363 -15.92 -5.19 3.01
C ALA A 363 -14.64 -4.89 2.21
N GLY A 364 -13.45 -5.14 2.77
CA GLY A 364 -12.14 -4.91 2.13
C GLY A 364 -11.73 -5.92 1.07
N THR A 365 -12.41 -7.06 0.97
CA THR A 365 -11.94 -8.16 0.12
C THR A 365 -12.08 -7.89 -1.38
N LYS A 366 -11.28 -8.62 -2.17
CA LYS A 366 -11.22 -8.47 -3.63
C LYS A 366 -12.56 -8.85 -4.28
N LYS A 367 -13.33 -9.77 -3.67
CA LYS A 367 -14.70 -10.11 -4.07
C LYS A 367 -15.65 -8.93 -3.94
N ILE A 368 -15.57 -8.15 -2.85
CA ILE A 368 -16.39 -6.94 -2.70
C ILE A 368 -15.99 -5.89 -3.75
N GLN A 369 -14.68 -5.68 -3.98
CA GLN A 369 -14.19 -4.82 -5.07
C GLN A 369 -14.77 -5.25 -6.44
N GLN A 370 -14.85 -6.56 -6.70
CA GLN A 370 -15.44 -7.11 -7.92
C GLN A 370 -16.96 -6.93 -7.98
N ILE A 371 -17.70 -7.18 -6.89
CA ILE A 371 -19.16 -6.99 -6.88
C ILE A 371 -19.55 -5.52 -7.09
N LEU A 372 -18.73 -4.58 -6.58
CA LEU A 372 -18.91 -3.14 -6.81
C LEU A 372 -18.78 -2.71 -8.27
N SER A 373 -18.11 -3.50 -9.13
CA SER A 373 -18.05 -3.23 -10.58
C SER A 373 -19.34 -3.61 -11.31
N LYS A 374 -20.17 -4.51 -10.76
CA LYS A 374 -21.45 -4.90 -11.37
C LYS A 374 -22.40 -3.68 -11.43
N PRO A 375 -23.15 -3.46 -12.53
CA PRO A 375 -24.07 -2.33 -12.64
C PRO A 375 -25.13 -2.32 -11.53
N GLY A 376 -25.43 -1.14 -10.98
CA GLY A 376 -26.40 -0.97 -9.89
C GLY A 376 -25.82 -1.11 -8.48
N THR A 377 -24.66 -1.76 -8.30
CA THR A 377 -24.10 -1.98 -6.95
C THR A 377 -23.66 -0.68 -6.27
N LEU A 378 -23.03 0.25 -7.00
CA LEU A 378 -22.67 1.56 -6.45
C LEU A 378 -23.93 2.41 -6.21
N GLU A 379 -24.93 2.29 -7.07
CA GLU A 379 -26.22 2.97 -6.94
C GLU A 379 -27.00 2.47 -5.71
N HIS A 380 -26.90 1.20 -5.32
CA HIS A 380 -27.47 0.69 -4.05
C HIS A 380 -26.92 1.46 -2.83
N PHE A 381 -25.61 1.69 -2.80
CA PHE A 381 -24.98 2.45 -1.71
C PHE A 381 -25.13 3.97 -1.83
N PHE A 382 -25.38 4.50 -3.04
CA PHE A 382 -25.48 5.94 -3.32
C PHE A 382 -26.68 6.30 -4.24
N PRO A 383 -27.93 5.96 -3.87
CA PRO A 383 -29.07 5.96 -4.80
C PRO A 383 -29.50 7.35 -5.30
N ASN A 384 -29.09 8.41 -4.60
CA ASN A 384 -29.40 9.79 -4.94
C ASN A 384 -28.15 10.63 -5.27
N ASP A 385 -26.96 10.02 -5.40
CA ASP A 385 -25.72 10.73 -5.74
C ASP A 385 -24.98 10.09 -6.93
N PRO A 386 -25.43 10.35 -8.17
CA PRO A 386 -24.74 9.87 -9.37
C PRO A 386 -23.36 10.49 -9.56
N GLN A 387 -23.02 11.61 -8.90
CA GLN A 387 -21.68 12.20 -8.97
C GLN A 387 -20.69 11.40 -8.12
N GLN A 388 -21.09 11.01 -6.90
CA GLN A 388 -20.31 10.14 -6.01
C GLN A 388 -20.14 8.75 -6.62
N VAL A 389 -21.18 8.19 -7.26
CA VAL A 389 -21.09 6.95 -8.06
C VAL A 389 -20.10 7.09 -9.20
N ALA A 390 -20.21 8.12 -10.03
CA ALA A 390 -19.33 8.31 -11.19
C ALA A 390 -17.87 8.53 -10.76
N LYS A 391 -17.63 9.30 -9.69
CA LYS A 391 -16.29 9.55 -9.14
C LYS A 391 -15.58 8.25 -8.78
N ILE A 392 -16.28 7.32 -8.12
CA ILE A 392 -15.74 6.01 -7.75
C ILE A 392 -15.59 5.13 -9.01
N ARG A 393 -16.65 4.98 -9.81
CA ARG A 393 -16.70 4.09 -10.99
C ARG A 393 -15.61 4.41 -12.01
N ASN A 394 -15.30 5.68 -12.23
CA ASN A 394 -14.25 6.11 -13.16
C ASN A 394 -12.84 5.59 -12.78
N THR A 395 -12.62 5.21 -11.51
CA THR A 395 -11.35 4.62 -11.05
C THR A 395 -11.29 3.11 -11.26
N PHE A 396 -12.38 2.44 -11.61
CA PHE A 396 -12.39 0.98 -11.75
C PHE A 396 -11.72 0.52 -13.05
N THR A 397 -11.12 -0.66 -12.97
CA THR A 397 -10.78 -1.50 -14.11
C THR A 397 -11.87 -2.58 -14.29
N GLU A 398 -11.81 -3.35 -15.38
CA GLU A 398 -12.73 -4.47 -15.58
C GLU A 398 -12.43 -5.61 -14.60
N LEU A 399 -13.49 -6.15 -13.99
CA LEU A 399 -13.43 -7.02 -12.81
C LEU A 399 -14.55 -8.08 -12.90
N TRP A 400 -14.18 -9.36 -12.86
CA TRP A 400 -15.09 -10.48 -13.07
C TRP A 400 -15.05 -11.49 -11.91
N GLY A 401 -16.23 -11.94 -11.50
CA GLY A 401 -16.40 -13.12 -10.64
C GLY A 401 -16.23 -14.41 -11.45
N LEU A 402 -15.90 -15.50 -10.78
CA LEU A 402 -15.65 -16.81 -11.40
C LEU A 402 -16.61 -17.90 -10.89
N GLU A 403 -17.51 -17.56 -9.98
CA GLU A 403 -18.51 -18.45 -9.37
C GLU A 403 -19.61 -18.89 -10.34
N GLU A 404 -19.90 -18.08 -11.36
CA GLU A 404 -20.99 -18.32 -12.30
C GLU A 404 -20.56 -19.35 -13.39
N ASN A 405 -21.55 -20.03 -13.98
CA ASN A 405 -21.34 -21.03 -15.05
C ASN A 405 -22.17 -20.70 -16.30
N ASP A 406 -22.41 -19.42 -16.50
CA ASP A 406 -22.95 -18.80 -17.70
C ASP A 406 -21.89 -18.69 -18.80
N ASP A 407 -22.24 -18.12 -19.95
CA ASP A 407 -21.36 -18.06 -21.11
C ASP A 407 -20.42 -16.84 -21.12
N ILE A 408 -20.72 -15.78 -20.36
CA ILE A 408 -19.82 -14.62 -20.16
C ILE A 408 -18.66 -15.06 -19.27
N THR A 409 -18.94 -15.71 -18.13
CA THR A 409 -17.88 -16.19 -17.21
C THR A 409 -16.99 -17.24 -17.89
N LYS A 410 -17.57 -18.16 -18.69
CA LYS A 410 -16.79 -19.09 -19.54
C LYS A 410 -15.90 -18.35 -20.55
N ALA A 411 -16.44 -17.36 -21.25
CA ALA A 411 -15.68 -16.60 -22.25
C ALA A 411 -14.48 -15.87 -21.63
N VAL A 412 -14.67 -15.22 -20.47
CA VAL A 412 -13.61 -14.53 -19.74
C VAL A 412 -12.55 -15.52 -19.21
N ILE A 413 -12.96 -16.69 -18.71
CA ILE A 413 -12.01 -17.75 -18.30
C ILE A 413 -11.20 -18.26 -19.50
N VAL A 414 -11.84 -18.52 -20.64
CA VAL A 414 -11.16 -18.98 -21.86
C VAL A 414 -10.20 -17.92 -22.40
N ASP A 415 -10.57 -16.64 -22.36
CA ASP A 415 -9.68 -15.55 -22.78
C ASP A 415 -8.49 -15.39 -21.82
N ALA A 416 -8.73 -15.41 -20.50
CA ALA A 416 -7.66 -15.33 -19.50
C ALA A 416 -6.71 -16.55 -19.51
N MET A 417 -7.18 -17.74 -19.90
CA MET A 417 -6.31 -18.91 -20.12
C MET A 417 -5.40 -18.76 -21.36
N LYS A 418 -5.80 -17.94 -22.35
CA LYS A 418 -5.08 -17.73 -23.61
C LYS A 418 -4.18 -16.49 -23.57
N ASN A 419 -4.71 -15.38 -23.07
CA ASN A 419 -4.11 -14.05 -23.04
C ASN A 419 -3.75 -13.68 -21.58
N CYS A 420 -3.18 -14.61 -20.81
CA CYS A 420 -2.99 -14.46 -19.36
C CYS A 420 -2.22 -13.20 -18.93
N HIS A 421 -1.35 -12.66 -19.78
CA HIS A 421 -0.63 -11.40 -19.56
C HIS A 421 -1.54 -10.16 -19.49
N ASP A 422 -2.77 -10.22 -19.99
CA ASP A 422 -3.76 -9.14 -19.96
C ASP A 422 -4.58 -9.11 -18.65
N TYR A 423 -4.32 -10.04 -17.73
CA TYR A 423 -5.10 -10.26 -16.51
C TYR A 423 -4.23 -10.34 -15.26
N VAL A 424 -4.88 -10.15 -14.11
CA VAL A 424 -4.40 -10.52 -12.78
C VAL A 424 -5.50 -11.33 -12.11
N MET A 425 -5.18 -12.51 -11.59
CA MET A 425 -6.12 -13.31 -10.80
C MET A 425 -5.84 -13.08 -9.32
N LYS A 426 -6.88 -12.88 -8.50
CA LYS A 426 -6.76 -12.67 -7.05
C LYS A 426 -7.67 -13.62 -6.30
N SER A 427 -7.16 -14.25 -5.24
CA SER A 427 -8.00 -14.82 -4.18
C SER A 427 -8.41 -13.73 -3.19
N GLN A 428 -9.01 -14.10 -2.05
CA GLN A 428 -9.41 -13.14 -1.00
C GLN A 428 -8.29 -12.85 0.03
N MET A 429 -7.06 -13.30 -0.22
CA MET A 429 -5.91 -13.00 0.65
C MET A 429 -5.40 -11.56 0.46
N ASP A 430 -4.69 -11.07 1.47
CA ASP A 430 -4.22 -9.69 1.58
C ASP A 430 -2.69 -9.58 1.74
N GLY A 431 -2.16 -8.36 1.84
CA GLY A 431 -0.74 -8.12 2.11
C GLY A 431 0.23 -8.53 0.99
N GLY A 432 -0.29 -8.81 -0.21
CA GLY A 432 0.48 -9.29 -1.38
C GLY A 432 0.41 -10.80 -1.62
N HIS A 433 -0.31 -11.55 -0.79
CA HIS A 433 -0.55 -12.99 -0.94
C HIS A 433 -1.74 -13.24 -1.87
N GLY A 434 -1.77 -14.39 -2.55
CA GLY A 434 -2.95 -14.82 -3.34
C GLY A 434 -3.19 -14.04 -4.64
N ILE A 435 -2.16 -13.37 -5.15
CA ILE A 435 -2.16 -12.68 -6.44
C ILE A 435 -1.37 -13.54 -7.42
N TYR A 436 -1.95 -13.85 -8.57
CA TYR A 436 -1.36 -14.70 -9.61
C TYR A 436 -1.30 -13.95 -10.93
N PHE A 437 -0.20 -14.12 -11.66
CA PHE A 437 0.10 -13.40 -12.88
C PHE A 437 0.47 -14.35 -14.03
N ASP A 438 0.23 -13.91 -15.26
CA ASP A 438 0.80 -14.52 -16.47
C ASP A 438 0.58 -16.05 -16.48
N GLU A 439 1.59 -16.90 -16.70
CA GLU A 439 1.38 -18.36 -16.76
C GLU A 439 0.95 -19.01 -15.43
N GLU A 440 0.82 -18.29 -14.32
CA GLU A 440 0.19 -18.81 -13.09
C GLU A 440 -1.34 -18.88 -13.22
N ILE A 441 -1.95 -17.95 -13.97
CA ILE A 441 -3.41 -17.84 -14.11
C ILE A 441 -3.99 -19.08 -14.81
N PRO A 442 -3.48 -19.58 -15.96
CA PRO A 442 -4.00 -20.80 -16.58
C PRO A 442 -3.75 -22.05 -15.72
N LYS A 443 -2.66 -22.10 -14.95
CA LYS A 443 -2.36 -23.22 -14.04
C LYS A 443 -3.38 -23.28 -12.90
N MET A 444 -3.68 -22.15 -12.28
CA MET A 444 -4.66 -22.04 -11.19
C MET A 444 -6.07 -22.37 -11.71
N LEU A 445 -6.50 -21.75 -12.82
CA LEU A 445 -7.80 -22.02 -13.44
C LEU A 445 -7.99 -23.49 -13.85
N ALA A 446 -6.92 -24.19 -14.24
CA ALA A 446 -6.97 -25.61 -14.57
C ALA A 446 -7.08 -26.55 -13.35
N THR A 447 -6.79 -26.07 -12.13
CA THR A 447 -6.90 -26.85 -10.89
C THR A 447 -8.19 -26.63 -10.10
N LEU A 448 -8.87 -25.51 -10.27
CA LEU A 448 -10.04 -25.14 -9.46
C LEU A 448 -11.34 -25.81 -9.94
N SER A 449 -12.09 -26.39 -9.01
CA SER A 449 -13.48 -26.77 -9.23
C SER A 449 -14.40 -25.55 -9.42
N LEU A 450 -15.66 -25.79 -9.83
CA LEU A 450 -16.69 -24.75 -9.91
C LEU A 450 -16.94 -24.06 -8.55
N GLU A 451 -16.84 -24.80 -7.44
CA GLU A 451 -17.08 -24.24 -6.10
C GLU A 451 -15.87 -23.43 -5.60
N GLU A 452 -14.65 -23.93 -5.82
CA GLU A 452 -13.43 -23.23 -5.42
C GLU A 452 -13.22 -21.93 -6.20
N ARG A 453 -13.65 -21.87 -7.47
CA ARG A 453 -13.64 -20.63 -8.28
C ARG A 453 -14.32 -19.45 -7.59
N GLY A 454 -15.34 -19.68 -6.74
CA GLY A 454 -16.03 -18.62 -6.00
C GLY A 454 -15.14 -17.83 -5.03
N ALA A 455 -13.99 -18.39 -4.62
CA ALA A 455 -13.00 -17.70 -3.80
C ALA A 455 -12.08 -16.75 -4.59
N PHE A 456 -12.21 -16.66 -5.91
CA PHE A 456 -11.31 -15.91 -6.79
C PHE A 456 -12.03 -14.90 -7.68
N ILE A 457 -11.27 -13.91 -8.15
CA ILE A 457 -11.69 -12.94 -9.17
C ILE A 457 -10.65 -12.85 -10.28
N LEU A 458 -11.09 -12.44 -11.48
CA LEU A 458 -10.21 -11.91 -12.52
C LEU A 458 -10.33 -10.37 -12.57
N MET A 459 -9.20 -9.73 -12.87
CA MET A 459 -9.07 -8.28 -12.98
C MET A 459 -8.24 -7.98 -14.23
N LYS A 460 -8.65 -7.01 -15.06
CA LYS A 460 -7.84 -6.58 -16.21
C LYS A 460 -6.54 -5.95 -15.73
N LYS A 461 -5.39 -6.44 -16.21
CA LYS A 461 -4.06 -5.96 -15.80
C LYS A 461 -3.91 -4.49 -16.17
N ILE A 462 -3.50 -3.68 -15.21
CA ILE A 462 -3.26 -2.25 -15.44
C ILE A 462 -1.89 -2.11 -16.11
N ASN A 463 -1.82 -1.34 -17.20
CA ASN A 463 -0.58 -0.97 -17.87
C ASN A 463 -0.08 0.38 -17.34
N PRO A 464 0.84 0.43 -16.36
CA PRO A 464 1.29 1.68 -15.77
C PRO A 464 2.31 2.43 -16.62
N VAL A 465 2.40 3.73 -16.39
CA VAL A 465 3.52 4.56 -16.84
C VAL A 465 4.81 4.01 -16.21
N VAL A 466 5.83 3.81 -17.04
CA VAL A 466 7.19 3.49 -16.59
C VAL A 466 8.03 4.76 -16.55
N ALA A 467 8.71 4.96 -15.43
CA ALA A 467 9.68 6.01 -15.20
C ALA A 467 11.05 5.42 -14.87
N LYS A 468 12.10 6.24 -14.82
CA LYS A 468 13.43 5.83 -14.37
C LYS A 468 13.75 6.51 -13.06
N ASN A 469 14.31 5.76 -12.13
CA ASN A 469 14.70 6.23 -10.80
C ASN A 469 15.92 5.44 -10.31
N PHE A 470 16.36 5.68 -9.07
CA PHE A 470 17.44 4.91 -8.44
C PHE A 470 16.95 4.25 -7.16
N MET A 471 17.24 2.96 -7.01
CA MET A 471 16.93 2.18 -5.82
C MET A 471 18.05 2.32 -4.79
N VAL A 472 17.69 2.58 -3.53
CA VAL A 472 18.62 2.58 -2.39
C VAL A 472 18.13 1.55 -1.37
N ARG A 473 18.90 0.47 -1.18
CA ARG A 473 18.59 -0.63 -0.27
C ARG A 473 19.74 -0.82 0.75
N PRO A 474 19.46 -1.21 2.00
CA PRO A 474 20.51 -1.50 2.99
C PRO A 474 21.51 -2.55 2.51
N PHE A 475 22.79 -2.28 2.73
CA PHE A 475 23.92 -3.18 2.39
C PHE A 475 24.14 -3.45 0.89
N GLU A 476 23.32 -2.88 0.00
CA GLU A 476 23.46 -2.96 -1.46
C GLU A 476 24.11 -1.70 -2.03
N LYS A 477 24.49 -1.75 -3.32
CA LYS A 477 24.88 -0.55 -4.06
C LYS A 477 23.64 0.14 -4.64
N PRO A 478 23.56 1.49 -4.62
CA PRO A 478 22.52 2.20 -5.35
C PRO A 478 22.65 1.92 -6.85
N HIS A 479 21.52 1.73 -7.52
CA HIS A 479 21.48 1.40 -8.95
C HIS A 479 20.28 2.06 -9.62
N GLN A 480 20.40 2.36 -10.91
CA GLN A 480 19.28 2.78 -11.75
C GLN A 480 18.30 1.61 -11.91
N GLU A 481 17.01 1.90 -11.93
CA GLU A 481 15.94 0.95 -12.27
C GLU A 481 14.84 1.64 -13.09
N GLU A 482 14.20 0.88 -13.99
CA GLU A 482 12.94 1.28 -14.62
C GLU A 482 11.80 0.87 -13.69
N VAL A 483 11.00 1.84 -13.25
CA VAL A 483 10.01 1.67 -12.18
C VAL A 483 8.59 1.96 -12.64
N ASN A 484 7.64 1.26 -12.01
CA ASN A 484 6.27 1.74 -11.90
C ASN A 484 5.92 1.98 -10.42
N SER A 485 4.98 2.90 -10.20
CA SER A 485 4.73 3.52 -8.89
C SER A 485 3.26 3.38 -8.51
N GLU A 486 3.00 2.54 -7.51
CA GLU A 486 1.67 2.33 -6.93
C GLU A 486 1.41 3.40 -5.86
N MET A 487 0.38 4.21 -6.06
CA MET A 487 0.04 5.34 -5.22
C MET A 487 -1.16 5.01 -4.31
N GLY A 488 -0.90 4.89 -3.02
CA GLY A 488 -1.93 4.72 -1.99
C GLY A 488 -2.36 6.04 -1.38
N ILE A 489 -3.62 6.45 -1.55
CA ILE A 489 -4.19 7.62 -0.85
C ILE A 489 -4.77 7.16 0.49
N TYR A 490 -4.41 7.84 1.59
CA TYR A 490 -4.88 7.50 2.94
C TYR A 490 -6.17 8.24 3.30
N GLY A 491 -7.21 7.46 3.63
CA GLY A 491 -8.46 7.94 4.19
C GLY A 491 -8.62 7.58 5.68
N SER A 492 -9.47 8.30 6.39
CA SER A 492 -9.89 7.91 7.74
C SER A 492 -11.31 8.36 8.04
N LEU A 493 -12.12 7.44 8.56
CA LEU A 493 -13.53 7.63 8.86
C LEU A 493 -13.85 7.13 10.28
N ILE A 494 -14.73 7.86 10.96
CA ILE A 494 -15.46 7.36 12.14
C ILE A 494 -16.94 7.41 11.77
N GLY A 495 -17.66 6.31 12.01
CA GLY A 495 -19.08 6.22 11.70
C GLY A 495 -19.84 5.36 12.72
N ASP A 496 -21.11 5.69 12.90
CA ASP A 496 -22.06 4.98 13.77
C ASP A 496 -22.90 4.03 12.91
N GLN A 497 -22.65 2.72 13.06
CA GLN A 497 -23.37 1.67 12.33
C GLN A 497 -24.83 1.51 12.76
N SER A 498 -25.23 2.01 13.94
CA SER A 498 -26.62 1.92 14.40
C SER A 498 -27.53 2.96 13.74
N THR A 499 -26.98 4.11 13.34
CA THR A 499 -27.69 5.18 12.63
C THR A 499 -27.29 5.33 11.16
N GLY A 500 -26.30 4.55 10.69
CA GLY A 500 -25.70 4.70 9.36
C GLY A 500 -24.97 6.04 9.15
N LYS A 501 -24.61 6.73 10.24
CA LYS A 501 -24.13 8.12 10.18
C LYS A 501 -22.60 8.20 10.19
N VAL A 502 -22.06 8.89 9.19
CA VAL A 502 -20.65 9.32 9.17
C VAL A 502 -20.46 10.47 10.17
N LEU A 503 -19.47 10.33 11.07
CA LEU A 503 -19.14 11.31 12.13
C LEU A 503 -17.85 12.08 11.83
N VAL A 504 -16.88 11.42 11.21
CA VAL A 504 -15.63 11.98 10.70
C VAL A 504 -15.34 11.33 9.35
N ASN A 505 -14.91 12.09 8.34
CA ASN A 505 -14.42 11.55 7.07
C ASN A 505 -13.31 12.46 6.52
N SER A 506 -12.11 11.93 6.34
CA SER A 506 -10.89 12.70 6.06
C SER A 506 -10.00 12.03 5.02
N VAL A 507 -9.23 12.85 4.31
CA VAL A 507 -8.08 12.45 3.50
C VAL A 507 -6.82 12.95 4.21
N ASN A 508 -5.85 12.08 4.41
CA ASN A 508 -4.76 12.31 5.37
C ASN A 508 -3.38 12.43 4.68
N GLY A 509 -3.27 12.03 3.42
CA GLY A 509 -2.04 12.06 2.63
C GLY A 509 -1.95 10.86 1.71
N HIS A 510 -0.73 10.46 1.37
CA HIS A 510 -0.45 9.38 0.43
C HIS A 510 0.82 8.61 0.80
N LEU A 511 0.97 7.39 0.27
CA LEU A 511 2.22 6.63 0.19
C LEU A 511 2.44 6.30 -1.30
N VAL A 512 3.68 6.34 -1.78
CA VAL A 512 4.03 5.69 -3.04
C VAL A 512 4.87 4.45 -2.73
N ARG A 513 4.61 3.37 -3.45
CA ARG A 513 5.41 2.14 -3.45
C ARG A 513 5.90 1.93 -4.88
N SER A 514 7.20 2.01 -5.09
CA SER A 514 7.80 1.82 -6.42
C SER A 514 8.51 0.49 -6.48
N LYS A 515 8.43 -0.20 -7.62
CA LYS A 515 9.06 -1.49 -7.89
C LYS A 515 9.68 -1.47 -9.29
N ALA A 516 10.59 -2.40 -9.56
CA ALA A 516 11.06 -2.64 -10.92
C ALA A 516 9.88 -2.96 -11.84
N ALA A 517 9.81 -2.32 -13.01
CA ALA A 517 8.70 -2.45 -13.95
C ALA A 517 8.57 -3.87 -14.51
N SER A 518 9.69 -4.62 -14.51
CA SER A 518 9.80 -6.04 -14.85
C SER A 518 9.24 -7.00 -13.79
N GLN A 519 8.85 -6.54 -12.60
CA GLN A 519 8.37 -7.39 -11.51
C GLN A 519 6.86 -7.28 -11.30
N ASN A 520 6.18 -8.43 -11.24
CA ASN A 520 4.74 -8.49 -10.94
C ASN A 520 4.42 -8.12 -9.48
N HIS A 521 5.17 -8.64 -8.50
CA HIS A 521 4.99 -8.33 -7.07
C HIS A 521 5.77 -7.08 -6.64
N GLY A 522 5.28 -6.34 -5.64
CA GLY A 522 5.82 -5.02 -5.26
C GLY A 522 5.82 -4.68 -3.77
N GLY A 523 5.66 -5.67 -2.89
CA GLY A 523 5.63 -5.43 -1.44
C GLY A 523 6.98 -4.92 -0.92
N VAL A 524 6.95 -3.85 -0.12
CA VAL A 524 8.16 -3.29 0.51
C VAL A 524 8.66 -4.20 1.64
N CYS A 525 7.79 -4.55 2.59
CA CYS A 525 8.15 -5.47 3.67
C CYS A 525 8.41 -6.91 3.16
N SER A 526 8.18 -7.20 1.87
CA SER A 526 8.50 -8.46 1.16
C SER A 526 9.65 -8.31 0.14
N GLY A 527 10.44 -7.24 0.19
CA GLY A 527 11.68 -7.05 -0.57
C GLY A 527 11.55 -6.55 -2.02
N GLY A 528 10.43 -6.81 -2.72
CA GLY A 528 10.28 -6.40 -4.13
C GLY A 528 10.25 -4.88 -4.32
N GLY A 529 9.45 -4.17 -3.51
CA GLY A 529 9.30 -2.71 -3.62
C GLY A 529 10.33 -1.89 -2.82
N VAL A 530 10.25 -0.57 -3.01
CA VAL A 530 10.85 0.47 -2.16
C VAL A 530 9.78 1.48 -1.69
N ILE A 531 10.03 2.15 -0.57
CA ILE A 531 9.21 3.27 -0.08
C ILE A 531 9.51 4.52 -0.90
N ASP A 532 8.47 5.22 -1.32
CA ASP A 532 8.61 6.37 -2.22
C ASP A 532 7.61 7.50 -1.85
N SER A 533 7.78 8.68 -2.45
CA SER A 533 6.78 9.75 -2.49
C SER A 533 6.64 10.26 -3.92
N VAL A 534 5.76 11.24 -4.13
CA VAL A 534 5.41 11.67 -5.49
C VAL A 534 5.99 13.04 -5.88
N LEU A 535 6.33 13.20 -7.15
CA LEU A 535 6.56 14.49 -7.81
C LEU A 535 5.55 14.67 -8.94
N LEU A 536 4.67 15.67 -8.83
CA LEU A 536 3.49 15.83 -9.68
C LEU A 536 3.76 16.72 -10.89
N PHE A 537 3.85 16.09 -12.06
CA PHE A 537 3.95 16.76 -13.36
C PHE A 537 2.57 16.80 -14.03
N PRO A 538 2.27 17.79 -14.89
CA PRO A 538 1.10 17.73 -15.77
C PRO A 538 1.13 16.48 -16.64
N SER A 539 -0.05 15.91 -16.96
CA SER A 539 -0.15 14.70 -17.77
C SER A 539 0.54 14.80 -19.14
N SER A 540 0.63 16.01 -19.71
CA SER A 540 1.32 16.30 -20.98
C SER A 540 2.84 16.16 -20.94
N GLU A 541 3.45 16.00 -19.76
CA GLU A 541 4.90 15.82 -19.62
C GLU A 541 5.34 14.35 -19.65
N PHE A 542 4.39 13.42 -19.64
CA PHE A 542 4.66 11.99 -19.77
C PHE A 542 4.67 11.57 -21.24
N ARG A 543 5.36 10.46 -21.51
CA ARG A 543 5.40 9.77 -22.81
C ARG A 543 5.28 8.26 -22.59
#